data_AF-A0A6J7ZYV8-F1
#
_entry.id   AF-A0A6J7ZYV8-F1
#
_cell.length_a   1.000
_cell.length_b   1.000
_cell.length_c   1.000
_cell.angle_alpha   90.00
_cell.angle_beta   90.00
_cell.angle_gamma   90.00
#
_symmetry.space_group_name_H-M   'P 1'
#
loop_
_entity.id
_entity.type
_entity.pdbx_description
1 polymer ?
#
loop_
_entity_poly.entity_id
_entity_poly.type
_entity_poly.pdbx_seq_one_letter_code
_entity_poly.pdbx_strand_id
1 'polypeptide(L)'
;MLVNIYQPHLGTLTCPSGWESHGLKCYKMSHQVSNFWNAKKYCHDQNAEVIMPKTLEENKIVKKLLYQVKFKSPDKWNGIWIGLTDYEYEGTWIWNDAIKLDSAYVVWNTDLDEPGGGSAENCVIIPKATTKWHDVNCSISKYYSAVCQLKATEMCPCRCDYRRKLEYWESKISQNQTIEDLKKELEPVIRQIQTQLKVNTTKLSSTIRKLTSAKDEQKSCHTIGFVGAVFISAIFGTVFFMDLVMFRQHINNIRKICGR
;
A
#
# COMPACT_ATOMS: atom_id res chain seq x y z
N MET A 1 2.25 -46.51 28.94
CA MET A 1 2.01 -46.26 27.49
C MET A 1 2.01 -44.77 27.28
N LEU A 2 3.10 -44.23 26.73
CA LEU A 2 3.21 -42.82 26.38
C LEU A 2 2.47 -42.61 25.06
N VAL A 3 1.34 -41.90 25.11
CA VAL A 3 0.64 -41.48 23.90
C VAL A 3 1.46 -40.34 23.30
N ASN A 4 2.07 -40.65 22.16
CA ASN A 4 2.86 -39.75 21.34
C ASN A 4 1.96 -38.59 20.90
N ILE A 5 2.10 -37.43 21.54
CA ILE A 5 1.38 -36.20 21.16
C ILE A 5 2.04 -35.71 19.88
N TYR A 6 1.41 -36.04 18.76
CA TYR A 6 1.78 -35.62 17.41
C TYR A 6 2.13 -34.12 17.40
N GLN A 7 3.33 -33.84 16.91
CA GLN A 7 3.80 -32.51 16.54
C GLN A 7 2.72 -31.78 15.74
N PRO A 8 2.51 -30.46 15.95
CA PRO A 8 1.70 -29.70 15.03
C PRO A 8 2.43 -29.75 13.69
N HIS A 9 1.87 -30.48 12.73
CA HIS A 9 2.31 -30.37 11.35
C HIS A 9 2.21 -28.90 10.97
N LEU A 10 3.36 -28.20 10.92
CA LEU A 10 3.53 -27.06 10.04
C LEU A 10 3.13 -27.59 8.67
N GLY A 11 1.90 -27.31 8.25
CA GLY A 11 1.44 -27.67 6.91
C GLY A 11 2.48 -27.14 5.93
N THR A 12 3.05 -28.04 5.13
CA THR A 12 3.96 -27.66 4.04
C THR A 12 3.21 -26.68 3.16
N LEU A 13 3.62 -25.41 3.18
CA LEU A 13 3.07 -24.38 2.31
C LEU A 13 3.18 -24.88 0.87
N THR A 14 2.04 -25.22 0.29
CA THR A 14 1.97 -25.70 -1.08
C THR A 14 1.60 -24.51 -1.95
N CYS A 15 2.52 -24.07 -2.79
CA CYS A 15 2.26 -22.96 -3.70
C CYS A 15 1.33 -23.39 -4.85
N PRO A 16 0.57 -22.47 -5.46
CA PRO A 16 -0.28 -22.81 -6.59
C PRO A 16 0.57 -23.31 -7.77
N SER A 17 -0.04 -24.03 -8.70
CA SER A 17 0.67 -24.50 -9.89
C SER A 17 1.34 -23.34 -10.65
N GLY A 18 2.61 -23.50 -10.99
CA GLY A 18 3.42 -22.47 -11.64
C GLY A 18 4.01 -21.40 -10.70
N TRP A 19 3.94 -21.60 -9.39
CA TRP A 19 4.61 -20.77 -8.39
C TRP A 19 5.70 -21.56 -7.66
N GLU A 20 6.82 -20.90 -7.36
CA GLU A 20 7.94 -21.47 -6.62
C GLU A 20 7.83 -21.14 -5.13
N SER A 21 8.06 -22.16 -4.29
CA SER A 21 8.03 -22.00 -2.83
C SER A 21 9.42 -21.66 -2.29
N HIS A 22 9.52 -20.54 -1.57
CA HIS A 22 10.68 -20.22 -0.77
C HIS A 22 10.24 -19.74 0.62
N GLY A 23 10.49 -20.56 1.64
CA GLY A 23 10.06 -20.28 3.01
C GLY A 23 8.53 -20.27 3.14
N LEU A 24 7.96 -19.17 3.61
CA LEU A 24 6.52 -18.97 3.79
C LEU A 24 5.89 -18.09 2.70
N LYS A 25 6.52 -17.99 1.53
CA LYS A 25 6.02 -17.21 0.40
C LYS A 25 6.13 -18.00 -0.89
N CYS A 26 5.21 -17.69 -1.80
CA CYS A 26 5.20 -18.23 -3.16
C CYS A 26 5.59 -17.13 -4.13
N TYR A 27 6.39 -17.46 -5.13
CA TYR A 27 6.89 -16.51 -6.12
C TYR A 27 6.58 -16.94 -7.54
N LYS A 28 6.31 -15.98 -8.42
CA LYS A 28 6.08 -16.22 -9.85
C LYS A 28 6.67 -15.11 -10.70
N MET A 29 7.50 -15.48 -11.66
CA MET A 29 8.17 -14.55 -12.57
C MET A 29 7.25 -14.20 -13.76
N SER A 30 7.34 -12.98 -14.27
CA SER A 30 6.76 -12.64 -15.57
C SER A 30 7.55 -13.28 -16.71
N HIS A 31 6.88 -13.46 -17.85
CA HIS A 31 7.52 -13.99 -19.07
C HIS A 31 8.25 -12.92 -19.88
N GLN A 32 8.03 -11.64 -19.57
CA GLN A 32 8.56 -10.51 -20.32
C GLN A 32 8.99 -9.39 -19.38
N VAL A 33 9.96 -8.61 -19.85
CA VAL A 33 10.32 -7.31 -19.28
C VAL A 33 9.21 -6.29 -19.52
N SER A 34 9.02 -5.37 -18.59
CA SER A 34 7.98 -4.33 -18.65
C SER A 34 8.34 -3.15 -17.76
N ASN A 35 7.59 -2.05 -17.87
CA ASN A 35 7.69 -0.93 -16.93
C ASN A 35 7.06 -1.29 -15.58
N PHE A 36 7.31 -0.48 -14.55
CA PHE A 36 6.86 -0.77 -13.19
C PHE A 36 5.33 -0.94 -13.09
N TRP A 37 4.57 -0.10 -13.79
CA TRP A 37 3.11 -0.12 -13.75
C TRP A 37 2.53 -1.41 -14.35
N ASN A 38 3.09 -1.86 -15.47
CA ASN A 38 2.71 -3.13 -16.10
C ASN A 38 3.16 -4.33 -15.26
N ALA A 39 4.31 -4.25 -14.59
CA ALA A 39 4.75 -5.27 -13.64
C ALA A 39 3.79 -5.38 -12.44
N LYS A 40 3.37 -4.24 -11.87
CA LYS A 40 2.38 -4.16 -10.80
C LYS A 40 1.04 -4.74 -11.25
N LYS A 41 0.56 -4.34 -12.43
CA LYS A 41 -0.66 -4.89 -13.04
C LYS A 41 -0.57 -6.40 -13.24
N TYR A 42 0.53 -6.90 -13.79
CA TYR A 42 0.74 -8.34 -14.02
C TYR A 42 0.61 -9.15 -12.73
N CYS A 43 1.20 -8.69 -11.63
CA CYS A 43 1.07 -9.38 -10.35
C CYS A 43 -0.35 -9.28 -9.77
N HIS A 44 -0.97 -8.11 -9.87
CA HIS A 44 -2.35 -7.92 -9.43
C HIS A 44 -3.33 -8.82 -10.19
N ASP A 45 -3.17 -8.97 -11.51
CA ASP A 45 -3.97 -9.88 -12.34
C ASP A 45 -3.78 -11.36 -11.98
N GLN A 46 -2.81 -11.69 -11.10
CA GLN A 46 -2.59 -13.01 -10.51
C GLN A 46 -3.02 -13.10 -9.04
N ASN A 47 -3.74 -12.10 -8.53
CA ASN A 47 -4.08 -11.93 -7.10
C ASN A 47 -2.84 -11.90 -6.19
N ALA A 48 -1.78 -11.24 -6.64
CA ALA A 48 -0.50 -11.18 -5.94
C ALA A 48 0.09 -9.77 -5.99
N GLU A 49 1.17 -9.56 -5.24
CA GLU A 49 1.89 -8.29 -5.21
C GLU A 49 3.26 -8.40 -5.87
N VAL A 50 3.81 -7.28 -6.33
CA VAL A 50 5.24 -7.23 -6.71
C VAL A 50 6.08 -7.59 -5.49
N ILE A 51 7.18 -8.31 -5.68
CA ILE A 51 8.06 -8.77 -4.60
C ILE A 51 8.52 -7.59 -3.71
N MET A 52 8.48 -7.78 -2.40
CA MET A 52 8.88 -6.79 -1.41
C MET A 52 9.90 -7.42 -0.46
N PRO A 53 11.20 -7.39 -0.79
CA PRO A 53 12.25 -7.97 0.05
C PRO A 53 12.53 -7.04 1.23
N LYS A 54 11.81 -7.24 2.33
CA LYS A 54 11.87 -6.43 3.55
C LYS A 54 12.88 -6.97 4.57
N THR A 55 13.56 -8.06 4.26
CA THR A 55 14.57 -8.69 5.13
C THR A 55 15.76 -9.22 4.32
N LEU A 56 16.88 -9.45 5.00
CA LEU A 56 18.08 -10.05 4.39
C LEU A 56 17.80 -11.40 3.74
N GLU A 57 16.98 -12.24 4.38
CA GLU A 57 16.64 -13.56 3.86
C GLU A 57 15.78 -13.46 2.59
N GLU A 58 14.86 -12.50 2.52
CA GLU A 58 14.09 -12.26 1.30
C GLU A 58 14.94 -11.71 0.16
N ASN A 59 15.94 -10.87 0.45
CA ASN A 59 16.87 -10.39 -0.57
C ASN A 59 17.78 -11.52 -1.12
N LYS A 60 18.14 -12.50 -0.27
CA LYS A 60 18.81 -13.73 -0.74
C LYS A 60 17.91 -14.57 -1.65
N ILE A 61 16.59 -14.60 -1.39
CA ILE A 61 15.62 -15.25 -2.27
C ILE A 61 15.57 -14.52 -3.61
N VAL A 62 15.49 -13.18 -3.62
CA VAL A 62 15.57 -12.37 -4.86
C VAL A 62 16.78 -12.75 -5.70
N LYS A 63 17.95 -12.87 -5.09
CA LYS A 63 19.18 -13.29 -5.79
C LYS A 63 19.01 -14.63 -6.51
N LYS A 64 18.35 -15.61 -5.89
CA LYS A 64 18.07 -16.92 -6.52
C LYS A 64 17.11 -16.78 -7.70
N LEU A 65 16.01 -16.03 -7.51
CA LEU A 65 15.00 -15.80 -8.53
C LEU A 65 15.58 -15.08 -9.77
N LEU A 66 16.50 -14.13 -9.58
CA LEU A 66 17.19 -13.41 -10.66
C LEU A 66 17.98 -14.32 -11.62
N TYR A 67 18.42 -15.50 -11.17
CA TYR A 67 19.06 -16.49 -12.04
C TYR A 67 18.07 -17.29 -12.88
N GLN A 68 16.80 -17.38 -12.46
CA GLN A 68 15.74 -18.10 -13.16
C GLN A 68 14.97 -17.20 -14.14
N VAL A 69 14.97 -15.88 -13.93
CA VAL A 69 14.34 -14.92 -14.85
C VAL A 69 15.01 -15.00 -16.23
N LYS A 70 14.19 -15.18 -17.27
CA LYS A 70 14.63 -15.21 -18.67
C LYS A 70 14.63 -13.80 -19.25
N PHE A 71 15.81 -13.21 -19.37
CA PHE A 71 16.01 -11.94 -20.06
C PHE A 71 16.29 -12.16 -21.55
N LYS A 72 15.91 -11.19 -22.40
CA LYS A 72 16.07 -11.28 -23.86
C LYS A 72 17.54 -11.25 -24.32
N SER A 73 18.41 -10.62 -23.55
CA SER A 73 19.85 -10.49 -23.83
C SER A 73 20.63 -10.42 -22.51
N PRO A 74 21.93 -10.76 -22.49
CA PRO A 74 22.79 -10.59 -21.32
C PRO A 74 23.18 -9.11 -21.16
N ASP A 75 22.26 -8.30 -20.62
CA ASP A 75 22.53 -6.91 -20.25
C ASP A 75 22.83 -6.80 -18.75
N LYS A 76 23.81 -5.97 -18.39
CA LYS A 76 24.20 -5.74 -16.99
C LYS A 76 23.09 -5.06 -16.17
N TRP A 77 22.18 -4.35 -16.84
CA TRP A 77 21.04 -3.67 -16.24
C TRP A 77 19.82 -4.57 -16.05
N ASN A 78 19.87 -5.82 -16.52
CA ASN A 78 18.79 -6.76 -16.28
C ASN A 78 18.56 -6.93 -14.78
N GLY A 79 17.29 -6.86 -14.39
CA GLY A 79 16.90 -6.91 -13.00
C GLY A 79 15.41 -7.21 -12.84
N ILE A 80 14.94 -7.03 -11.61
CA ILE A 80 13.52 -7.14 -11.30
C ILE A 80 13.04 -5.88 -10.61
N TRP A 81 11.78 -5.54 -10.86
CA TRP A 81 11.08 -4.56 -10.05
C TRP A 81 10.86 -5.08 -8.64
N ILE A 82 10.94 -4.20 -7.65
CA ILE A 82 10.42 -4.46 -6.30
C ILE A 82 9.27 -3.50 -6.02
N GLY A 83 8.35 -3.90 -5.15
CA GLY A 83 7.15 -3.13 -4.82
C GLY A 83 7.41 -1.94 -3.90
N LEU A 84 8.47 -1.17 -4.15
CA LEU A 84 8.87 0.03 -3.40
C LEU A 84 8.89 1.24 -4.34
N THR A 85 8.21 2.30 -3.95
CA THR A 85 8.11 3.55 -4.74
C THR A 85 7.99 4.76 -3.83
N ASP A 86 8.46 5.92 -4.26
CA ASP A 86 8.15 7.23 -3.67
C ASP A 86 7.36 8.13 -4.65
N TYR A 87 6.83 7.56 -5.74
CA TYR A 87 6.07 8.26 -6.78
C TYR A 87 4.92 9.14 -6.27
N GLU A 88 4.27 8.76 -5.17
CA GLU A 88 3.21 9.57 -4.57
C GLU A 88 3.75 10.76 -3.77
N TYR A 89 4.90 10.59 -3.12
CA TYR A 89 5.50 11.57 -2.20
C TYR A 89 7.02 11.47 -2.26
N GLU A 90 7.63 12.34 -3.06
CA GLU A 90 9.09 12.45 -3.23
C GLU A 90 9.84 12.33 -1.89
N GLY A 91 10.83 11.44 -1.84
CA GLY A 91 11.64 11.19 -0.64
C GLY A 91 10.93 10.37 0.45
N THR A 92 9.69 9.92 0.22
CA THR A 92 8.97 9.00 1.10
C THR A 92 8.68 7.68 0.38
N TRP A 93 9.59 6.73 0.56
CA TRP A 93 9.48 5.39 0.02
C TRP A 93 8.40 4.56 0.73
N ILE A 94 7.46 4.03 -0.05
CA ILE A 94 6.30 3.25 0.41
C ILE A 94 6.27 1.92 -0.34
N TRP A 95 6.11 0.83 0.43
CA TRP A 95 5.89 -0.50 -0.11
C TRP A 95 4.45 -0.65 -0.62
N ASN A 96 4.21 -1.52 -1.61
CA ASN A 96 2.87 -1.78 -2.15
C ASN A 96 1.82 -2.20 -1.10
N ASP A 97 2.23 -2.78 0.04
CA ASP A 97 1.33 -3.07 1.16
C ASP A 97 1.07 -1.85 2.08
N ALA A 98 1.31 -0.64 1.56
CA ALA A 98 1.12 0.66 2.22
C ALA A 98 2.00 0.87 3.47
N ILE A 99 3.03 0.04 3.67
CA ILE A 99 4.00 0.22 4.76
C ILE A 99 5.11 1.13 4.27
N LYS A 100 5.37 2.23 4.99
CA LYS A 100 6.53 3.08 4.74
C LYS A 100 7.82 2.28 4.93
N LEU A 101 8.83 2.54 4.11
CA LEU A 101 10.16 1.94 4.28
C LEU A 101 10.68 2.22 5.70
N ASP A 102 10.94 1.15 6.45
CA ASP A 102 11.55 1.23 7.77
C ASP A 102 13.08 1.16 7.62
N SER A 103 13.77 1.90 8.49
CA SER A 103 15.21 1.90 8.68
C SER A 103 15.80 0.53 9.07
N ALA A 104 14.99 -0.43 9.52
CA ALA A 104 15.46 -1.74 9.98
C ALA A 104 16.11 -2.61 8.88
N TYR A 105 15.72 -2.45 7.62
CA TYR A 105 16.35 -3.14 6.49
C TYR A 105 16.27 -2.31 5.21
N VAL A 106 17.41 -1.75 4.82
CA VAL A 106 17.58 -0.91 3.63
C VAL A 106 18.87 -1.31 2.94
N VAL A 107 18.83 -1.52 1.62
CA VAL A 107 20.00 -2.02 0.85
C VAL A 107 20.18 -1.26 -0.46
N TRP A 108 20.08 0.07 -0.39
CA TRP A 108 20.46 0.94 -1.52
C TRP A 108 21.89 0.68 -1.99
N ASN A 109 22.14 0.87 -3.28
CA ASN A 109 23.48 0.80 -3.82
C ASN A 109 24.27 2.08 -3.56
N THR A 110 24.78 2.20 -2.34
CA THR A 110 25.61 3.34 -1.90
C THR A 110 26.88 3.54 -2.72
N ASP A 111 27.34 2.52 -3.47
CA ASP A 111 28.51 2.65 -4.35
C ASP A 111 28.20 3.51 -5.60
N LEU A 112 26.92 3.79 -5.87
CA LEU A 112 26.42 4.63 -6.96
C LEU A 112 25.56 5.80 -6.43
N ASP A 113 25.67 6.14 -5.14
CA ASP A 113 24.92 7.23 -4.51
C ASP A 113 23.38 7.10 -4.59
N GLU A 114 22.88 5.86 -4.53
CA GLU A 114 21.44 5.57 -4.54
C GLU A 114 20.79 5.77 -3.14
N PRO A 115 19.51 6.20 -3.05
CA PRO A 115 18.72 6.70 -4.17
C PRO A 115 19.16 8.14 -4.54
N GLY A 116 19.29 8.41 -5.83
CA GLY A 116 19.96 9.63 -6.33
C GLY A 116 19.24 10.37 -7.45
N GLY A 117 18.17 9.81 -8.02
CA GLY A 117 17.49 10.38 -9.19
C GLY A 117 16.42 11.42 -8.88
N GLY A 118 16.06 11.59 -7.61
CA GLY A 118 15.01 12.49 -7.14
C GLY A 118 13.67 12.26 -7.87
N SER A 119 12.94 13.34 -8.16
CA SER A 119 11.60 13.25 -8.80
C SER A 119 11.54 12.60 -10.18
N ALA A 120 12.67 12.29 -10.82
CA ALA A 120 12.71 11.56 -12.07
C ALA A 120 12.67 10.02 -11.89
N GLU A 121 13.08 9.50 -10.73
CA GLU A 121 13.37 8.09 -10.50
C GLU A 121 12.65 7.58 -9.25
N ASN A 122 11.39 7.20 -9.43
CA ASN A 122 10.50 6.96 -8.30
C ASN A 122 10.18 5.48 -8.05
N CYS A 123 10.84 4.58 -8.76
CA CYS A 123 10.60 3.14 -8.70
C CYS A 123 11.89 2.37 -8.51
N VAL A 124 11.83 1.26 -7.78
CA VAL A 124 13.04 0.55 -7.36
C VAL A 124 13.22 -0.77 -8.08
N ILE A 125 14.46 -1.05 -8.49
CA ILE A 125 14.87 -2.33 -9.05
C ILE A 125 15.97 -2.97 -8.22
N ILE A 126 16.11 -4.29 -8.41
CA ILE A 126 17.29 -5.04 -7.99
C ILE A 126 17.95 -5.58 -9.25
N PRO A 127 19.14 -5.10 -9.64
CA PRO A 127 19.85 -5.59 -10.79
C PRO A 127 20.50 -6.94 -10.47
N LYS A 128 20.59 -7.80 -11.48
CA LYS A 128 21.19 -9.13 -11.38
C LYS A 128 22.65 -9.08 -10.91
N ALA A 129 23.36 -7.98 -11.20
CA ALA A 129 24.79 -7.84 -10.93
C ALA A 129 25.14 -7.59 -9.45
N THR A 130 24.34 -6.82 -8.70
CA THR A 130 24.78 -6.29 -7.39
C THR A 130 23.85 -6.64 -6.22
N THR A 131 22.61 -7.07 -6.48
CA THR A 131 21.59 -7.37 -5.44
C THR A 131 21.27 -6.23 -4.47
N LYS A 132 21.79 -5.02 -4.74
CA LYS A 132 21.50 -3.76 -4.05
C LYS A 132 20.44 -2.99 -4.84
N TRP A 133 19.68 -2.15 -4.17
CA TRP A 133 18.53 -1.45 -4.73
C TRP A 133 18.98 -0.21 -5.50
N HIS A 134 18.40 0.02 -6.68
CA HIS A 134 18.57 1.25 -7.46
C HIS A 134 17.20 1.92 -7.64
N ASP A 135 17.12 3.24 -7.45
CA ASP A 135 16.01 4.02 -7.95
C ASP A 135 16.17 4.25 -9.45
N VAL A 136 15.07 4.11 -10.19
CA VAL A 136 15.06 4.27 -11.64
C VAL A 136 13.75 4.87 -12.10
N ASN A 137 13.75 5.44 -13.30
CA ASN A 137 12.51 5.88 -13.93
C ASN A 137 11.51 4.71 -14.10
N CYS A 138 10.33 4.85 -13.50
CA CYS A 138 9.25 3.86 -13.52
C CYS A 138 8.83 3.40 -14.93
N SER A 139 9.07 4.22 -15.96
CA SER A 139 8.64 3.98 -17.34
C SER A 139 9.60 3.07 -18.13
N ILE A 140 10.78 2.74 -17.60
CA ILE A 140 11.75 1.88 -18.28
C ILE A 140 11.15 0.48 -18.50
N SER A 141 11.02 0.03 -19.74
CA SER A 141 10.36 -1.24 -20.07
C SER A 141 11.31 -2.30 -20.64
N LYS A 142 12.60 -1.98 -20.81
CA LYS A 142 13.54 -2.79 -21.58
C LYS A 142 14.28 -3.85 -20.76
N TYR A 143 14.49 -3.62 -19.47
CA TYR A 143 15.48 -4.38 -18.69
C TYR A 143 14.88 -5.21 -17.55
N TYR A 144 13.71 -4.83 -17.05
CA TYR A 144 13.23 -5.30 -15.75
C TYR A 144 12.01 -6.20 -15.90
N SER A 145 12.05 -7.37 -15.25
CA SER A 145 10.91 -8.29 -15.20
C SER A 145 10.16 -8.14 -13.88
N ALA A 146 8.89 -8.56 -13.86
CA ALA A 146 8.12 -8.64 -12.63
C ALA A 146 8.41 -9.98 -11.92
N VAL A 147 8.46 -9.93 -10.60
CA VAL A 147 8.38 -11.12 -9.74
C VAL A 147 7.26 -10.87 -8.77
N CYS A 148 6.24 -11.72 -8.81
CA CYS A 148 5.08 -11.64 -7.95
C CYS A 148 5.31 -12.46 -6.69
N GLN A 149 4.76 -12.03 -5.57
CA GLN A 149 4.80 -12.72 -4.29
C GLN A 149 3.37 -12.91 -3.74
N LEU A 150 3.12 -14.09 -3.18
CA LEU A 150 1.96 -14.38 -2.33
C LEU A 150 2.45 -14.61 -0.90
N LYS A 151 1.74 -14.03 0.08
CA LYS A 151 1.93 -14.39 1.49
C LYS A 151 1.23 -15.74 1.74
N ALA A 152 1.85 -16.61 2.53
CA ALA A 152 1.23 -17.87 2.98
C ALA A 152 -0.16 -17.68 3.63
N THR A 153 -0.44 -16.49 4.18
CA THR A 153 -1.72 -16.17 4.82
C THR A 153 -2.83 -15.80 3.83
N GLU A 154 -2.50 -15.48 2.58
CA GLU A 154 -3.51 -15.18 1.54
C GLU A 154 -3.92 -16.41 0.75
N MET A 155 -3.14 -17.49 0.87
CA MET A 155 -3.68 -18.83 0.72
C MET A 155 -4.22 -19.23 2.09
N CYS A 156 -5.42 -18.80 2.45
CA CYS A 156 -6.11 -19.46 3.56
C CYS A 156 -6.57 -20.85 3.05
N PRO A 157 -5.90 -21.98 3.35
CA PRO A 157 -6.66 -23.21 3.42
C PRO A 157 -7.69 -22.96 4.52
N CYS A 158 -8.98 -23.09 4.21
CA CYS A 158 -9.97 -23.17 5.27
C CYS A 158 -9.48 -24.27 6.21
N ARG A 159 -9.13 -23.95 7.46
CA ARG A 159 -8.82 -24.99 8.44
C ARG A 159 -10.04 -25.92 8.46
N CYS A 160 -9.83 -27.23 8.26
CA CYS A 160 -10.93 -28.20 8.30
C CYS A 160 -11.67 -28.16 9.66
N ASP A 161 -10.99 -27.69 10.72
CA ASP A 161 -11.59 -27.39 12.03
C ASP A 161 -12.62 -26.25 11.97
N TYR A 162 -12.39 -25.24 11.13
CA TYR A 162 -13.33 -24.14 10.94
C TYR A 162 -14.54 -24.54 10.09
N ARG A 163 -14.37 -25.37 9.06
CA ARG A 163 -15.50 -25.92 8.31
C ARG A 163 -16.41 -26.74 9.23
N ARG A 164 -15.84 -27.62 10.07
CA ARG A 164 -16.62 -28.38 11.07
C ARG A 164 -17.31 -27.48 12.09
N LYS A 165 -16.66 -26.40 12.54
CA LYS A 165 -17.29 -25.41 13.43
C LYS A 165 -18.45 -24.68 12.73
N LEU A 166 -18.29 -24.29 11.47
CA LEU A 166 -19.36 -23.66 10.68
C LEU A 166 -20.53 -24.61 10.49
N GLU A 167 -20.30 -25.85 10.06
CA GLU A 167 -21.34 -26.88 9.92
C GLU A 167 -22.05 -27.17 11.26
N TYR A 168 -21.30 -27.19 12.37
CA TYR A 168 -21.86 -27.33 13.73
C TYR A 168 -22.75 -26.14 14.11
N TRP A 169 -22.32 -24.91 13.85
CA TRP A 169 -23.09 -23.71 14.17
C TRP A 169 -24.32 -23.56 13.25
N GLU A 170 -24.21 -23.94 11.98
CA GLU A 170 -25.34 -24.00 11.03
C GLU A 170 -26.41 -25.01 11.46
N SER A 171 -26.01 -26.17 12.00
CA SER A 171 -26.95 -27.15 12.56
C SER A 171 -27.59 -26.69 13.88
N LYS A 172 -26.86 -25.91 14.68
CA LYS A 172 -27.36 -25.29 15.92
C LYS A 172 -28.38 -24.17 15.65
N ILE A 173 -28.11 -23.30 14.66
CA ILE A 173 -29.00 -22.19 14.30
C ILE A 173 -30.33 -22.69 13.70
N SER A 174 -30.33 -23.86 13.06
CA SER A 174 -31.54 -24.48 12.51
C SER A 174 -32.42 -25.20 13.54
N GLN A 175 -32.00 -25.28 14.82
CA GLN A 175 -32.83 -25.78 15.91
C GLN A 175 -33.40 -24.63 16.74
N ASN A 176 -34.51 -24.04 16.28
CA ASN A 176 -35.50 -23.27 17.06
C ASN A 176 -34.97 -22.33 18.17
N GLN A 177 -33.81 -21.73 17.99
CA GLN A 177 -33.33 -20.67 18.87
C GLN A 177 -33.82 -19.35 18.28
N THR A 178 -34.63 -18.61 19.03
CA THR A 178 -35.10 -17.32 18.54
C THR A 178 -33.91 -16.37 18.45
N ILE A 179 -33.93 -15.46 17.47
CA ILE A 179 -32.86 -14.48 17.25
C ILE A 179 -32.55 -13.69 18.55
N GLU A 180 -33.53 -13.55 19.44
CA GLU A 180 -33.41 -12.86 20.72
C GLU A 180 -32.59 -13.65 21.76
N ASP A 181 -32.65 -14.99 21.75
CA ASP A 181 -31.84 -15.83 22.62
C ASP A 181 -30.36 -15.82 22.18
N LEU A 182 -30.12 -15.86 20.86
CA LEU A 182 -28.79 -15.75 20.28
C LEU A 182 -28.14 -14.38 20.55
N LYS A 183 -28.91 -13.29 20.46
CA LYS A 183 -28.43 -11.95 20.84
C LYS A 183 -28.02 -11.89 22.31
N LYS A 184 -28.77 -12.55 23.19
CA LYS A 184 -28.48 -12.56 24.64
C LYS A 184 -27.17 -13.27 24.97
N GLU A 185 -26.84 -14.32 24.23
CA GLU A 185 -25.55 -15.02 24.37
C GLU A 185 -24.38 -14.29 23.68
N LEU A 186 -24.65 -13.62 22.55
CA LEU A 186 -23.60 -12.97 21.76
C LEU A 186 -23.21 -11.58 22.30
N GLU A 187 -24.12 -10.85 22.95
CA GLU A 187 -23.89 -9.57 23.61
C GLU A 187 -22.65 -9.53 24.53
N PRO A 188 -22.50 -10.45 25.50
CA PRO A 188 -21.32 -10.45 26.38
C PRO A 188 -20.02 -10.73 25.61
N VAL A 189 -20.05 -11.58 24.59
CA VAL A 189 -18.88 -11.89 23.74
C VAL A 189 -18.48 -10.69 22.90
N ILE A 190 -19.46 -9.99 22.29
CA ILE A 190 -19.22 -8.75 21.54
C ILE A 190 -18.64 -7.69 22.45
N ARG A 191 -19.16 -7.52 23.68
CA ARG A 191 -18.60 -6.58 24.67
C ARG A 191 -17.18 -6.95 25.07
N GLN A 192 -16.90 -8.24 25.24
CA GLN A 192 -15.55 -8.70 25.56
C GLN A 192 -14.58 -8.37 24.42
N ILE A 193 -14.96 -8.64 23.17
CA ILE A 193 -14.17 -8.29 21.97
C ILE A 193 -14.00 -6.77 21.85
N GLN A 194 -15.07 -5.99 22.04
CA GLN A 194 -15.00 -4.52 22.03
C GLN A 194 -14.09 -3.98 23.14
N THR A 195 -14.05 -4.63 24.30
CA THR A 195 -13.16 -4.27 25.41
C THR A 195 -11.69 -4.57 25.05
N GLN A 196 -11.44 -5.70 24.39
CA GLN A 196 -10.10 -6.06 23.90
C GLN A 196 -9.64 -5.13 22.76
N LEU A 197 -10.57 -4.67 21.92
CA LEU A 197 -10.29 -3.75 20.81
C LEU A 197 -10.32 -2.27 21.21
N LYS A 198 -10.66 -1.94 22.46
CA LYS A 198 -10.63 -0.56 22.98
C LYS A 198 -9.18 -0.16 23.24
N VAL A 199 -8.46 0.09 22.16
CA VAL A 199 -7.09 0.61 22.20
C VAL A 199 -7.11 1.96 22.90
N ASN A 200 -6.23 2.16 23.88
CA ASN A 200 -6.07 3.44 24.55
C ASN A 200 -5.47 4.46 23.58
N THR A 201 -6.34 5.28 22.99
CA THR A 201 -5.99 6.32 22.01
C THR A 201 -5.07 7.41 22.54
N THR A 202 -4.96 7.59 23.86
CA THR A 202 -4.02 8.55 24.46
C THR A 202 -2.56 8.07 24.43
N LYS A 203 -2.34 6.75 24.31
CA LYS A 203 -0.99 6.14 24.20
C LYS A 203 -0.61 5.79 22.77
N LEU A 204 -1.52 5.92 21.81
CA LEU A 204 -1.23 5.72 20.40
C LEU A 204 -0.26 6.80 19.90
N SER A 205 0.83 6.37 19.27
CA SER A 205 1.87 7.24 18.67
C SER A 205 1.28 8.34 17.77
N SER A 206 0.18 8.05 17.06
CA SER A 206 -0.54 9.00 16.22
C SER A 206 -1.21 10.14 16.99
N THR A 207 -1.58 9.93 18.26
CA THR A 207 -2.16 10.96 19.14
C THR A 207 -1.08 11.71 19.91
N ILE A 208 0.00 11.03 20.33
CA ILE A 208 1.18 11.64 20.96
C ILE A 208 1.86 12.65 20.01
N ARG A 209 1.78 12.44 18.69
CA ARG A 209 2.35 13.36 17.68
C ARG A 209 1.43 14.51 17.25
N LYS A 210 0.24 14.66 17.83
CA LYS A 210 -0.59 15.86 17.60
C LYS A 210 -0.33 16.89 18.69
N LEU A 211 0.75 17.66 18.52
CA LEU A 211 0.94 19.08 18.91
C LEU A 211 2.43 19.37 19.20
N THR A 212 3.27 19.21 18.19
CA THR A 212 4.41 20.12 18.00
C THR A 212 4.51 20.43 16.52
N SER A 213 3.55 21.21 16.01
CA SER A 213 3.90 22.11 14.91
C SER A 213 4.98 23.02 15.48
N ALA A 214 6.22 22.85 15.04
CA ALA A 214 7.28 23.79 15.36
C ALA A 214 6.78 25.18 14.93
N LYS A 215 6.83 26.16 15.84
CA LYS A 215 6.57 27.54 15.47
C LYS A 215 7.79 28.00 14.69
N ASP A 216 7.71 27.89 13.36
CA ASP A 216 8.77 28.35 12.47
C ASP A 216 8.57 29.85 12.21
N GLU A 217 9.51 30.67 12.68
CA GLU A 217 9.56 32.12 12.49
C GLU A 217 10.24 32.52 11.17
N GLN A 218 10.19 31.66 10.14
CA GLN A 218 10.62 32.04 8.79
C GLN A 218 9.69 33.12 8.20
N LYS A 219 10.21 34.36 8.14
CA LYS A 219 9.55 35.53 7.55
C LYS A 219 9.07 35.32 6.10
N SER A 220 9.68 34.40 5.35
CA SER A 220 9.29 34.10 3.96
C SER A 220 7.89 33.46 3.86
N CYS A 221 7.54 32.56 4.79
CA CYS A 221 6.29 31.81 4.75
C CYS A 221 5.08 32.71 5.04
N HIS A 222 5.20 33.62 6.02
CA HIS A 222 4.18 34.65 6.29
C HIS A 222 3.99 35.62 5.13
N THR A 223 5.08 35.98 4.45
CA THR A 223 5.03 36.92 3.31
C THR A 223 4.33 36.28 2.11
N ILE A 224 4.65 35.03 1.77
CA ILE A 224 4.01 34.31 0.67
C ILE A 224 2.52 34.07 0.97
N GLY A 225 2.18 33.69 2.21
CA GLY A 225 0.79 33.51 2.63
C GLY A 225 -0.04 34.79 2.54
N PHE A 226 0.52 35.93 2.96
CA PHE A 226 -0.17 37.22 2.89
C PHE A 226 -0.38 37.67 1.44
N VAL A 227 0.64 37.55 0.58
CA VAL A 227 0.53 37.90 -0.85
C VAL A 227 -0.52 37.03 -1.55
N GLY A 228 -0.55 35.73 -1.25
CA GLY A 228 -1.57 34.81 -1.76
C GLY A 228 -2.99 35.20 -1.32
N ALA A 229 -3.19 35.52 -0.04
CA ALA A 229 -4.49 35.93 0.49
C ALA A 229 -5.00 37.25 -0.13
N VAL A 230 -4.11 38.21 -0.35
CA VAL A 230 -4.45 39.49 -1.01
C VAL A 230 -4.84 39.24 -2.47
N PHE A 231 -4.08 38.41 -3.20
CA PHE A 231 -4.37 38.10 -4.59
C PHE A 231 -5.71 37.37 -4.77
N ILE A 232 -5.97 36.37 -3.94
CA ILE A 232 -7.24 35.64 -3.93
C ILE A 232 -8.40 36.57 -3.60
N SER A 233 -8.25 37.43 -2.58
CA SER A 233 -9.29 38.40 -2.19
C SER A 233 -9.60 39.41 -3.30
N ALA A 234 -8.58 39.85 -4.04
CA ALA A 234 -8.77 40.75 -5.18
C ALA A 234 -9.54 40.07 -6.33
N ILE A 235 -9.24 38.81 -6.64
CA ILE A 235 -9.95 38.05 -7.67
C ILE A 235 -11.43 37.86 -7.27
N PHE A 236 -11.69 37.34 -6.07
CA PHE A 236 -13.07 37.13 -5.63
C PHE A 236 -13.85 38.44 -5.46
N GLY A 237 -13.18 39.52 -5.04
CA GLY A 237 -13.78 40.85 -4.95
C GLY A 237 -14.22 41.41 -6.31
N THR A 238 -13.41 41.20 -7.36
CA THR A 238 -13.77 41.65 -8.72
C THR A 238 -14.93 40.84 -9.31
N VAL A 239 -14.94 39.52 -9.09
CA VAL A 239 -16.06 38.65 -9.49
C VAL A 239 -17.36 39.12 -8.80
N PHE A 240 -17.33 39.31 -7.48
CA PHE A 240 -18.50 39.76 -6.73
C PHE A 240 -19.00 41.14 -7.18
N PHE A 241 -18.09 42.05 -7.49
CA PHE A 241 -18.47 43.37 -8.00
C PHE A 241 -19.15 43.29 -9.38
N MET A 242 -18.61 42.47 -10.29
CA MET A 242 -19.22 42.23 -11.60
C MET A 242 -20.63 41.63 -11.46
N ASP A 243 -20.79 40.66 -10.57
CA ASP A 243 -22.10 40.04 -10.29
C ASP A 243 -23.10 41.05 -9.71
N LEU A 244 -22.67 41.93 -8.80
CA LEU A 244 -23.52 43.01 -8.26
C LEU A 244 -23.97 44.01 -9.33
N VAL A 245 -23.08 44.39 -10.24
CA VAL A 245 -23.41 45.30 -11.36
C VAL A 245 -24.42 44.64 -12.28
N MET A 246 -24.18 43.38 -12.66
CA MET A 246 -25.10 42.59 -13.48
C MET A 246 -26.48 42.44 -12.81
N PHE A 247 -26.50 42.13 -11.52
CA PHE A 247 -27.73 42.00 -10.75
C PHE A 247 -28.51 43.32 -10.65
N ARG A 248 -27.82 44.45 -10.45
CA ARG A 248 -28.43 45.78 -10.43
C ARG A 248 -29.01 46.17 -11.78
N GLN A 249 -28.31 45.87 -12.88
CA GLN A 249 -28.83 46.08 -14.23
C GLN A 249 -30.08 45.24 -14.48
N HIS A 250 -30.07 43.97 -14.04
CA HIS A 250 -31.21 43.08 -14.15
C HIS A 250 -32.43 43.59 -13.36
N ILE A 251 -32.26 44.03 -12.11
CA ILE A 251 -33.33 44.64 -11.31
C ILE A 251 -33.89 45.89 -11.99
N ASN A 252 -33.03 46.76 -12.52
CA ASN A 252 -33.47 47.97 -13.22
C ASN A 252 -34.26 47.64 -14.49
N ASN A 253 -33.89 46.59 -15.22
CA ASN A 253 -34.62 46.11 -16.39
C ASN A 253 -35.98 45.51 -16.00
N ILE A 254 -36.05 44.70 -14.94
CA ILE A 254 -37.33 44.20 -14.40
C ILE A 254 -38.25 45.35 -13.97
N ARG A 255 -37.71 46.36 -13.26
CA ARG A 255 -38.49 47.55 -12.86
C ARG A 255 -39.04 48.34 -14.05
N LYS A 256 -38.32 48.39 -15.18
CA LYS A 256 -38.80 49.02 -16.42
C LYS A 256 -39.91 48.21 -17.10
N ILE A 257 -39.88 46.88 -16.97
CA ILE A 257 -40.87 45.98 -17.58
C ILE A 257 -42.16 45.91 -16.74
N CYS A 258 -42.05 45.89 -15.40
CA CYS A 258 -43.20 45.80 -14.49
C CYS A 258 -43.75 47.17 -14.03
N GLY A 259 -43.13 48.28 -14.43
CA GLY A 259 -43.54 49.65 -14.09
C GLY A 259 -44.36 50.34 -15.18
N ARG A 260 -44.95 49.59 -16.10
CA ARG A 260 -45.84 50.09 -17.17
C ARG A 260 -47.12 49.27 -17.19
#